data_AF-A0A938ZFE8-F1
#
_entry.id   AF-A0A938ZFE8-F1
#
_cell.length_a   1.000
_cell.length_b   1.000
_cell.length_c   1.000
_cell.angle_alpha   90.00
_cell.angle_beta   90.00
_cell.angle_gamma   90.00
#
_symmetry.space_group_name_H-M   'P 1'
#
loop_
_entity.id
_entity.type
_entity.pdbx_description
1 polymer ?
#
loop_
_entity_poly.entity_id
_entity_poly.type
_entity_poly.pdbx_seq_one_letter_code
_entity_poly.pdbx_strand_id
1 'polypeptide(L)'
;MVAQIQELEAQHWVKTRSSLDPTESTFLIWKGKIYAFIPGEKRQLLFKMLGLSVSRCIPTAEGSWDFTSRELTYYLNPKTDEVLPKWENPWTGETVPVIHVANNPVQGKFEGNFPAQVDGDSTTFVFDIFPYYPNPLADDRKFAEYSPNPIYQAAELFKLTVPTADLFNPALPSVSELKLSWDRIGQWLPWMKMGDRPGQLIYSAVGSKVNGLTELPPVLQDEINNRIPLYKQAPKALIDGEDMTSWLYFQKHFQAYLAGEIFPLPQAEEF
;
A
#
# COMPACT_ATOMS: atom_id res chain seq x y z
N MET A 1 -21.27 -12.41 -22.00
CA MET A 1 -21.17 -11.13 -22.74
C MET A 1 -19.87 -10.47 -22.32
N VAL A 2 -19.26 -9.61 -23.15
CA VAL A 2 -18.10 -8.82 -22.71
C VAL A 2 -18.59 -7.80 -21.70
N ALA A 3 -17.91 -7.64 -20.56
CA ALA A 3 -18.28 -6.67 -19.53
C ALA A 3 -18.37 -5.26 -20.14
N GLN A 4 -19.42 -4.52 -19.78
CA GLN A 4 -19.62 -3.16 -20.28
C GLN A 4 -18.89 -2.18 -19.35
N ILE A 5 -18.09 -1.28 -19.92
CA ILE A 5 -17.52 -0.16 -19.17
C ILE A 5 -18.63 0.87 -18.94
N GLN A 6 -18.84 1.24 -17.68
CA GLN A 6 -19.76 2.29 -17.26
C GLN A 6 -19.02 3.34 -16.45
N GLU A 7 -19.42 4.60 -16.59
CA GLU A 7 -18.93 5.71 -15.78
C GLU A 7 -19.79 5.82 -14.51
N LEU A 8 -19.20 5.50 -13.35
CA LEU A 8 -19.90 5.54 -12.06
C LEU A 8 -19.50 6.79 -11.27
N GLU A 9 -20.47 7.44 -10.63
CA GLU A 9 -20.21 8.61 -9.79
C GLU A 9 -19.22 8.29 -8.66
N ALA A 10 -18.45 9.30 -8.25
CA ALA A 10 -17.47 9.22 -7.17
C ALA A 10 -17.99 8.58 -5.86
N GLN A 11 -19.28 8.69 -5.52
CA GLN A 11 -19.85 7.98 -4.36
C GLN A 11 -19.70 6.45 -4.44
N HIS A 12 -19.81 5.85 -5.63
CA HIS A 12 -19.62 4.41 -5.82
C HIS A 12 -18.16 4.02 -5.59
N TRP A 13 -17.25 4.86 -6.06
CA TRP A 13 -15.82 4.69 -5.80
C TRP A 13 -15.48 4.83 -4.31
N VAL A 14 -16.11 5.78 -3.61
CA VAL A 14 -15.99 5.92 -2.15
C VAL A 14 -16.49 4.66 -1.44
N LYS A 15 -17.68 4.13 -1.78
CA LYS A 15 -18.19 2.87 -1.21
C LYS A 15 -17.23 1.70 -1.45
N THR A 16 -16.54 1.66 -2.59
CA THR A 16 -15.53 0.65 -2.90
C THR A 16 -14.25 0.85 -2.09
N ARG A 17 -13.70 2.06 -2.01
CA ARG A 17 -12.39 2.31 -1.35
C ARG A 17 -12.46 2.48 0.16
N SER A 18 -13.58 2.99 0.67
CA SER A 18 -13.78 3.40 2.07
C SER A 18 -15.27 3.31 2.46
N SER A 19 -15.80 4.30 3.20
CA SER A 19 -17.19 4.47 3.59
C SER A 19 -17.68 5.88 3.22
N LEU A 20 -18.98 6.03 2.97
CA LEU A 20 -19.66 7.32 2.83
C LEU A 20 -19.84 8.03 4.18
N ASP A 21 -19.71 7.32 5.30
CA ASP A 21 -19.66 7.92 6.63
C ASP A 21 -18.25 8.46 6.92
N PRO A 22 -18.04 9.79 7.00
CA PRO A 22 -16.72 10.37 7.21
C PRO A 22 -16.20 10.16 8.63
N THR A 23 -16.98 9.61 9.55
CA THR A 23 -16.53 9.29 10.91
C THR A 23 -15.85 7.93 10.99
N GLU A 24 -16.14 7.03 10.05
CA GLU A 24 -15.64 5.66 10.05
C GLU A 24 -14.21 5.55 9.48
N SER A 25 -13.46 4.58 10.02
CA SER A 25 -12.20 4.11 9.44
C SER A 25 -12.45 2.77 8.75
N THR A 26 -12.15 2.67 7.46
CA THR A 26 -12.29 1.43 6.68
C THR A 26 -10.95 0.73 6.54
N PHE A 27 -10.91 -0.58 6.79
CA PHE A 27 -9.70 -1.39 6.68
C PHE A 27 -9.74 -2.25 5.42
N LEU A 28 -8.70 -2.12 4.59
CA LEU A 28 -8.42 -2.98 3.43
C LEU A 28 -7.13 -3.74 3.72
N ILE A 29 -7.17 -5.07 3.74
CA ILE A 29 -5.99 -5.92 3.94
C ILE A 29 -5.52 -6.54 2.64
N TRP A 30 -4.22 -6.85 2.55
CA TRP A 30 -3.67 -7.65 1.46
C TRP A 30 -2.61 -8.62 1.97
N LYS A 31 -2.50 -9.75 1.28
CA LYS A 31 -1.41 -10.71 1.44
C LYS A 31 -0.91 -11.18 0.09
N GLY A 32 0.37 -11.50 0.01
CA GLY A 32 0.96 -11.86 -1.26
C GLY A 32 2.39 -12.32 -1.17
N LYS A 33 3.07 -12.26 -2.32
CA LYS A 33 4.47 -12.66 -2.48
C LYS A 33 5.23 -11.59 -3.25
N ILE A 34 6.51 -11.49 -2.94
CA ILE A 34 7.44 -10.56 -3.59
C ILE A 34 8.59 -11.36 -4.16
N TYR A 35 8.84 -11.15 -5.45
CA TYR A 35 9.84 -11.86 -6.22
C TYR A 35 10.91 -10.92 -6.72
N ALA A 36 12.13 -11.41 -6.78
CA ALA A 36 13.17 -10.84 -7.63
C ALA A 36 13.01 -11.34 -9.05
N PHE A 37 13.06 -10.41 -10.00
CA PHE A 37 13.09 -10.67 -11.43
C PHE A 37 14.31 -9.99 -12.05
N ILE A 38 15.38 -10.77 -12.22
CA ILE A 38 16.65 -10.31 -12.78
C ILE A 38 16.80 -10.92 -14.19
N PRO A 39 17.12 -10.11 -15.22
CA PRO A 39 17.31 -10.61 -16.58
C PRO A 39 18.34 -11.77 -16.63
N GLY A 40 17.92 -12.91 -17.21
CA GLY A 40 18.78 -14.09 -17.35
C GLY A 40 18.86 -14.99 -16.12
N GLU A 41 18.25 -14.62 -14.99
CA GLU A 41 18.21 -15.44 -13.77
C GLU A 41 16.84 -16.10 -13.55
N LYS A 42 16.82 -17.19 -12.78
CA LYS A 42 15.56 -17.77 -12.30
C LYS A 42 14.90 -16.79 -11.32
N ARG A 43 13.57 -16.63 -11.42
CA ARG A 43 12.81 -15.87 -10.41
C ARG A 43 13.11 -16.41 -9.00
N GLN A 44 13.28 -15.51 -8.04
CA GLN A 44 13.48 -15.89 -6.64
C GLN A 44 12.36 -15.31 -5.79
N LEU A 45 11.73 -16.15 -4.96
CA LEU A 45 10.79 -15.68 -3.94
C LEU A 45 11.61 -15.08 -2.79
N LEU A 46 11.47 -13.78 -2.56
CA LEU A 46 12.18 -13.09 -1.48
C LEU A 46 11.36 -13.06 -0.21
N PHE A 47 10.10 -12.65 -0.33
CA PHE A 47 9.23 -12.40 0.82
C PHE A 47 7.83 -12.90 0.55
N LYS A 48 7.15 -13.34 1.61
CA LYS A 48 5.70 -13.17 1.67
C LYS A 48 5.43 -11.76 2.20
N MET A 49 4.25 -11.22 1.94
CA MET A 49 3.87 -9.92 2.46
C MET A 49 2.48 -9.95 3.06
N LEU A 50 2.30 -9.09 4.07
CA LEU A 50 1.04 -8.83 4.71
C LEU A 50 0.94 -7.33 4.96
N GLY A 51 -0.13 -6.71 4.52
CA GLY A 51 -0.33 -5.28 4.70
C GLY A 51 -1.78 -4.89 4.88
N LEU A 52 -1.97 -3.61 5.19
CA LEU A 52 -3.27 -2.99 5.37
C LEU A 52 -3.23 -1.52 4.97
N SER A 53 -4.38 -1.01 4.57
CA SER A 53 -4.69 0.41 4.51
C SER A 53 -5.85 0.67 5.45
N VAL A 54 -5.70 1.63 6.36
CA VAL A 54 -6.80 2.20 7.13
C VAL A 54 -7.13 3.57 6.54
N SER A 55 -8.36 3.75 6.06
CA SER A 55 -8.74 4.90 5.23
C SER A 55 -10.04 5.56 5.66
N ARG A 56 -10.21 6.81 5.24
CA ARG A 56 -11.42 7.62 5.40
C ARG A 56 -11.65 8.45 4.14
N CYS A 57 -12.91 8.64 3.78
CA CYS A 57 -13.34 9.61 2.77
C CYS A 57 -14.13 10.74 3.44
N ILE A 58 -13.80 11.98 3.10
CA ILE A 58 -14.38 13.19 3.72
C ILE A 58 -15.08 13.98 2.61
N PRO A 59 -16.41 14.20 2.69
CA PRO A 59 -17.12 14.97 1.66
C PRO A 59 -16.66 16.43 1.69
N THR A 60 -16.32 16.98 0.53
CA THR A 60 -15.88 18.38 0.37
C THR A 60 -16.87 19.24 -0.39
N ALA A 61 -17.58 18.65 -1.35
CA ALA A 61 -18.68 19.25 -2.10
C ALA A 61 -19.58 18.12 -2.66
N GLU A 62 -20.68 18.48 -3.31
CA GLU A 62 -21.49 17.52 -4.05
C GLU A 62 -20.62 16.79 -5.09
N GLY A 63 -20.56 15.45 -5.02
CA GLY A 63 -19.77 14.65 -5.95
C GLY A 63 -18.24 14.71 -5.73
N SER A 64 -17.76 15.24 -4.60
CA SER A 64 -16.32 15.36 -4.30
C SER A 64 -15.97 14.92 -2.87
N TRP A 65 -14.91 14.13 -2.75
CA TRP A 65 -14.39 13.63 -1.48
C TRP A 65 -12.87 13.72 -1.41
N ASP A 66 -12.36 14.04 -0.23
CA ASP A 66 -10.95 13.86 0.11
C ASP A 66 -10.75 12.45 0.67
N PHE A 67 -9.86 11.68 0.06
CA PHE A 67 -9.41 10.38 0.55
C PHE A 67 -8.12 10.55 1.34
N THR A 68 -8.07 9.96 2.53
CA THR A 68 -6.84 9.88 3.33
C THR A 68 -6.70 8.50 3.95
N SER A 69 -5.49 7.97 3.97
CA SER A 69 -5.17 6.68 4.56
C SER A 69 -3.79 6.64 5.19
N ARG A 70 -3.59 5.58 5.97
CA ARG A 70 -2.31 5.11 6.46
C ARG A 70 -2.11 3.68 5.98
N GLU A 71 -0.91 3.36 5.51
CA GLU A 71 -0.61 2.05 4.94
C GLU A 71 0.55 1.36 5.64
N LEU A 72 0.40 0.07 5.88
CA LEU A 72 1.43 -0.83 6.36
C LEU A 72 1.66 -1.96 5.38
N THR A 73 2.91 -2.38 5.19
CA THR A 73 3.23 -3.67 4.58
C THR A 73 4.47 -4.25 5.22
N TYR A 74 4.28 -5.39 5.85
CA TYR A 74 5.35 -6.20 6.44
C TYR A 74 5.91 -7.18 5.40
N TYR A 75 7.23 -7.30 5.42
CA TYR A 75 7.98 -8.30 4.67
C TYR A 75 8.19 -9.50 5.58
N LEU A 76 7.66 -10.64 5.18
CA LEU A 76 7.65 -11.86 5.97
C LEU A 76 8.62 -12.87 5.37
N ASN A 77 9.19 -13.70 6.24
CA ASN A 77 10.02 -14.83 5.84
C ASN A 77 9.21 -15.74 4.90
N PRO A 78 9.74 -16.08 3.71
CA PRO A 78 9.01 -16.85 2.71
C PRO A 78 8.71 -18.30 3.14
N LYS A 79 9.39 -18.80 4.17
CA LYS A 79 9.22 -20.15 4.74
C LYS A 79 8.40 -20.15 6.03
N THR A 80 8.68 -19.21 6.96
CA THR A 80 8.13 -19.26 8.33
C THR A 80 6.96 -18.31 8.59
N ASP A 81 6.64 -17.38 7.67
CA ASP A 81 5.63 -16.33 7.87
C ASP A 81 5.96 -15.30 8.96
N GLU A 82 7.15 -15.38 9.57
CA GLU A 82 7.61 -14.42 10.58
C GLU A 82 7.97 -13.08 9.94
N VAL A 83 7.63 -11.99 10.64
CA VAL A 83 8.07 -10.63 10.27
C VAL A 83 9.59 -10.57 10.32
N LEU A 84 10.21 -10.07 9.25
CA LEU A 84 11.68 -9.98 9.15
C LEU A 84 12.19 -8.66 9.71
N PRO A 85 12.92 -8.65 10.84
CA PRO A 85 13.63 -7.44 11.29
C PRO A 85 14.91 -7.18 10.48
N LYS A 86 15.51 -8.25 9.95
CA LYS A 86 16.73 -8.24 9.14
C LYS A 86 16.60 -9.23 7.99
N TRP A 87 17.34 -8.99 6.91
CA TRP A 87 17.36 -9.82 5.72
C TRP A 87 18.80 -10.04 5.26
N GLU A 88 19.17 -11.30 5.04
CA GLU A 88 20.42 -11.66 4.38
C GLU A 88 20.24 -11.50 2.87
N ASN A 89 20.97 -10.57 2.27
CA ASN A 89 20.93 -10.31 0.85
C ASN A 89 21.65 -11.46 0.10
N PRO A 90 20.95 -12.26 -0.72
CA PRO A 90 21.52 -13.44 -1.35
C PRO A 90 22.57 -13.14 -2.42
N TRP A 91 22.69 -11.87 -2.86
CA TRP A 91 23.66 -11.45 -3.87
C TRP A 91 24.89 -10.75 -3.30
N THR A 92 24.84 -10.25 -2.06
CA THR A 92 25.98 -9.60 -1.40
C THR A 92 26.49 -10.38 -0.19
N GLY A 93 25.66 -11.25 0.40
CA GLY A 93 25.95 -11.91 1.68
C GLY A 93 25.82 -10.98 2.90
N GLU A 94 25.43 -9.73 2.70
CA GLU A 94 25.24 -8.76 3.79
C GLU A 94 23.87 -8.96 4.46
N THR A 95 23.86 -8.94 5.80
CA THR A 95 22.61 -8.89 6.56
C THR A 95 22.23 -7.43 6.84
N VAL A 96 21.15 -6.96 6.22
CA VAL A 96 20.66 -5.58 6.33
C VAL A 96 19.38 -5.50 7.17
N PRO A 97 19.13 -4.39 7.90
CA PRO A 97 17.82 -4.12 8.49
C PRO A 97 16.73 -4.05 7.41
N VAL A 98 15.54 -4.54 7.72
CA VAL A 98 14.39 -4.45 6.84
C VAL A 98 13.57 -3.23 7.21
N ILE A 99 13.31 -2.35 6.24
CA ILE A 99 12.35 -1.26 6.42
C ILE A 99 11.01 -1.69 5.82
N HIS A 100 10.06 -2.03 6.69
CA HIS A 100 8.66 -2.27 6.30
C HIS A 100 7.98 -0.98 5.83
N VAL A 101 6.96 -1.12 4.99
CA VAL A 101 6.17 0.05 4.54
C VAL A 101 5.36 0.56 5.70
N ALA A 102 5.43 1.88 5.93
CA ALA A 102 4.69 2.60 6.95
C ALA A 102 4.36 4.00 6.42
N ASN A 103 3.50 4.06 5.41
CA ASN A 103 3.13 5.31 4.78
C ASN A 103 2.09 6.03 5.64
N ASN A 104 2.35 7.29 5.95
CA ASN A 104 1.44 8.20 6.62
C ASN A 104 1.83 9.64 6.24
N PRO A 105 1.01 10.37 5.48
CA PRO A 105 -0.26 9.95 4.88
C PRO A 105 -0.10 9.31 3.48
N VAL A 106 -1.17 8.69 2.96
CA VAL A 106 -1.42 8.46 1.52
C VAL A 106 -2.78 9.05 1.21
N GLN A 107 -2.87 9.93 0.20
CA GLN A 107 -4.03 10.80 0.03
C GLN A 107 -4.46 10.90 -1.43
N GLY A 108 -5.66 11.42 -1.65
CA GLY A 108 -6.15 11.67 -3.00
C GLY A 108 -7.46 12.43 -2.99
N LYS A 109 -7.84 12.92 -4.16
CA LYS A 109 -9.13 13.56 -4.37
C LYS A 109 -9.99 12.67 -5.26
N PHE A 110 -11.17 12.32 -4.78
CA PHE A 110 -12.15 11.54 -5.53
C PHE A 110 -13.23 12.49 -6.04
N GLU A 111 -13.11 12.87 -7.32
CA GLU A 111 -14.04 13.79 -7.99
C GLU A 111 -14.34 13.28 -9.41
N GLY A 112 -15.57 13.54 -9.88
CA GLY A 112 -16.02 13.11 -11.20
C GLY A 112 -16.48 11.66 -11.26
N ASN A 113 -16.39 11.08 -12.46
CA ASN A 113 -16.83 9.72 -12.73
C ASN A 113 -15.63 8.76 -12.83
N PHE A 114 -15.86 7.52 -12.41
CA PHE A 114 -14.89 6.45 -12.38
C PHE A 114 -15.32 5.33 -13.32
N PRO A 115 -14.49 4.95 -14.30
CA PRO A 115 -14.80 3.85 -15.19
C PRO A 115 -14.76 2.52 -14.44
N ALA A 116 -15.82 1.73 -14.59
CA ALA A 116 -15.94 0.41 -13.99
C ALA A 116 -16.47 -0.60 -14.99
N GLN A 117 -15.97 -1.83 -14.92
CA GLN A 117 -16.49 -2.96 -15.67
C GLN A 117 -17.65 -3.57 -14.89
N VAL A 118 -18.88 -3.37 -15.36
CA VAL A 118 -20.09 -3.92 -14.75
C VAL A 118 -20.43 -5.23 -15.48
N ASP A 119 -20.41 -6.33 -14.74
CA ASP A 119 -20.71 -7.68 -15.24
C ASP A 119 -21.68 -8.40 -14.30
N GLY A 120 -22.98 -8.20 -14.55
CA GLY A 120 -24.07 -8.75 -13.77
C GLY A 120 -23.94 -8.42 -12.28
N ASP A 121 -23.74 -9.46 -11.47
CA ASP A 121 -23.69 -9.37 -10.02
C ASP A 121 -22.40 -8.74 -9.49
N SER A 122 -21.38 -8.53 -10.34
CA SER A 122 -20.10 -7.96 -9.94
C SER A 122 -19.71 -6.71 -10.73
N THR A 123 -19.10 -5.76 -10.05
CA THR A 123 -18.51 -4.57 -10.66
C THR A 123 -17.03 -4.53 -10.32
N THR A 124 -16.18 -4.34 -11.33
CA THR A 124 -14.72 -4.25 -11.16
C THR A 124 -14.20 -2.88 -11.57
N PHE A 125 -13.61 -2.17 -10.62
CA PHE A 125 -12.84 -0.97 -10.89
C PHE A 125 -11.39 -1.36 -11.21
N VAL A 126 -10.87 -0.82 -12.31
CA VAL A 126 -9.46 -0.97 -12.70
C VAL A 126 -8.79 0.38 -12.51
N PHE A 127 -7.75 0.42 -11.70
CA PHE A 127 -6.97 1.62 -11.47
C PHE A 127 -5.50 1.24 -11.55
N ASP A 128 -4.86 1.61 -12.66
CA ASP A 128 -3.47 1.28 -12.92
C ASP A 128 -2.65 2.57 -12.86
N ILE A 129 -1.61 2.59 -12.03
CA ILE A 129 -0.75 3.75 -11.77
C ILE A 129 0.64 3.44 -12.29
N PHE A 130 1.25 4.42 -12.96
CA PHE A 130 2.63 4.32 -13.43
C PHE A 130 3.45 5.47 -12.84
N PRO A 131 3.85 5.40 -11.54
CA PRO A 131 4.65 6.44 -10.93
C PRO A 131 5.94 6.69 -11.72
N TYR A 132 6.22 7.96 -12.00
CA TYR A 132 7.42 8.43 -12.68
C TYR A 132 7.78 9.81 -12.12
N TYR A 133 8.78 9.88 -11.24
CA TYR A 133 9.17 11.13 -10.58
C TYR A 133 10.65 11.14 -10.18
N PRO A 134 11.26 12.32 -9.92
CA PRO A 134 12.63 12.41 -9.43
C PRO A 134 12.82 11.62 -8.14
N ASN A 135 13.79 10.71 -8.12
CA ASN A 135 14.09 9.92 -6.94
C ASN A 135 14.65 10.85 -5.82
N PRO A 136 13.99 10.96 -4.65
CA PRO A 136 14.43 11.86 -3.59
C PRO A 136 15.78 11.47 -2.97
N LEU A 137 16.31 10.28 -3.28
CA LEU A 137 17.58 9.78 -2.80
C LEU A 137 18.75 10.06 -3.77
N ALA A 138 18.49 10.40 -5.03
CA ALA A 138 19.50 10.35 -6.08
C ALA A 138 20.62 11.40 -5.94
N ASP A 139 20.28 12.61 -5.51
CA ASP A 139 21.22 13.74 -5.47
C ASP A 139 22.08 13.78 -4.20
N ASP A 140 21.76 12.99 -3.17
CA ASP A 140 22.54 12.94 -1.93
C ASP A 140 23.50 11.74 -1.95
N ARG A 141 24.80 12.06 -1.96
CA ARG A 141 25.90 11.09 -2.04
C ARG A 141 25.83 10.00 -0.98
N LYS A 142 25.23 10.24 0.19
CA LYS A 142 25.12 9.21 1.25
C LYS A 142 24.19 8.05 0.85
N PHE A 143 23.32 8.25 -0.15
CA PHE A 143 22.39 7.24 -0.66
C PHE A 143 22.87 6.54 -1.94
N ALA A 144 24.08 6.84 -2.42
CA ALA A 144 24.59 6.31 -3.68
C ALA A 144 24.62 4.76 -3.73
N GLU A 145 24.87 4.09 -2.60
CA GLU A 145 24.85 2.62 -2.51
C GLU A 145 23.43 2.01 -2.40
N TYR A 146 22.42 2.83 -2.14
CA TYR A 146 21.06 2.38 -1.81
C TYR A 146 20.10 2.56 -2.99
N SER A 147 20.11 3.75 -3.60
CA SER A 147 19.20 4.08 -4.70
C SER A 147 19.78 5.21 -5.58
N PRO A 148 20.77 4.92 -6.42
CA PRO A 148 21.49 5.94 -7.20
C PRO A 148 20.74 6.44 -8.43
N ASN A 149 19.67 5.77 -8.87
CA ASN A 149 18.99 6.13 -10.11
C ASN A 149 18.25 7.48 -9.96
N PRO A 150 18.35 8.40 -10.93
CA PRO A 150 17.77 9.75 -10.84
C PRO A 150 16.24 9.75 -10.83
N ILE A 151 15.61 8.70 -11.37
CA ILE A 151 14.17 8.59 -11.50
C ILE A 151 13.68 7.36 -10.76
N TYR A 152 12.64 7.55 -9.95
CA TYR A 152 11.81 6.45 -9.48
C TYR A 152 10.77 6.11 -10.55
N GLN A 153 10.64 4.82 -10.86
CA GLN A 153 9.62 4.32 -11.78
C GLN A 153 9.05 3.00 -11.28
N ALA A 154 7.73 2.87 -11.39
CA ALA A 154 7.01 1.64 -11.09
C ALA A 154 5.74 1.49 -11.95
N ALA A 155 5.13 0.31 -11.86
CA ALA A 155 3.75 0.08 -12.25
C ALA A 155 3.02 -0.54 -11.07
N GLU A 156 1.84 -0.03 -10.73
CA GLU A 156 0.93 -0.62 -9.75
C GLU A 156 -0.42 -0.85 -10.41
N LEU A 157 -0.87 -2.10 -10.39
CA LEU A 157 -2.00 -2.57 -11.18
C LEU A 157 -3.08 -3.08 -10.22
N PHE A 158 -4.15 -2.30 -10.04
CA PHE A 158 -5.21 -2.62 -9.08
C PHE A 158 -6.50 -3.05 -9.78
N LYS A 159 -7.13 -4.11 -9.25
CA LYS A 159 -8.47 -4.53 -9.60
C LYS A 159 -9.28 -4.71 -8.32
N LEU A 160 -10.34 -3.93 -8.16
CA LEU A 160 -11.25 -3.98 -7.02
C LEU A 160 -12.61 -4.47 -7.50
N THR A 161 -12.96 -5.70 -7.15
CA THR A 161 -14.23 -6.32 -7.51
C THR A 161 -15.16 -6.35 -6.32
N VAL A 162 -16.38 -5.85 -6.49
CA VAL A 162 -17.41 -5.70 -5.46
C VAL A 162 -18.76 -6.20 -5.97
N PRO A 163 -19.72 -6.53 -5.09
CA PRO A 163 -21.10 -6.80 -5.50
C PRO A 163 -21.73 -5.56 -6.15
N THR A 164 -22.29 -5.70 -7.36
CA THR A 164 -22.95 -4.59 -8.08
C THR A 164 -24.11 -4.03 -7.26
N ALA A 165 -24.89 -4.91 -6.62
CA ALA A 165 -26.04 -4.51 -5.82
C ALA A 165 -25.66 -3.58 -4.65
N ASP A 166 -24.48 -3.78 -4.04
CA ASP A 166 -24.04 -2.98 -2.91
C ASP A 166 -23.76 -1.53 -3.31
N LEU A 167 -23.19 -1.31 -4.49
CA LEU A 167 -22.87 0.01 -5.02
C LEU A 167 -24.14 0.87 -5.10
N PHE A 168 -25.22 0.31 -5.65
CA PHE A 168 -26.48 1.01 -5.88
C PHE A 168 -27.46 0.94 -4.70
N ASN A 169 -27.12 0.26 -3.61
CA ASN A 169 -27.96 0.22 -2.41
C ASN A 169 -27.76 1.49 -1.54
N PRO A 170 -28.74 2.39 -1.44
CA PRO A 170 -28.60 3.64 -0.68
C PRO A 170 -28.52 3.43 0.85
N ALA A 171 -28.89 2.25 1.35
CA ALA A 171 -28.80 1.93 2.77
C ALA A 171 -27.39 1.51 3.22
N LEU A 172 -26.47 1.26 2.27
CA LEU A 172 -25.10 0.84 2.56
C LEU A 172 -24.13 2.02 2.38
N PRO A 173 -23.40 2.45 3.42
CA PRO A 173 -22.37 3.48 3.30
C PRO A 173 -21.06 2.93 2.72
N SER A 174 -20.83 1.62 2.76
CA SER A 174 -19.70 0.91 2.17
C SER A 174 -20.21 -0.39 1.52
N VAL A 175 -19.48 -0.91 0.53
CA VAL A 175 -19.69 -2.29 0.07
C VAL A 175 -19.44 -3.29 1.20
N SER A 176 -20.23 -4.36 1.23
CA SER A 176 -20.12 -5.44 2.23
C SER A 176 -18.93 -6.36 1.96
N GLU A 177 -18.59 -6.55 0.68
CA GLU A 177 -17.47 -7.37 0.24
C GLU A 177 -16.61 -6.64 -0.78
N LEU A 178 -15.32 -6.92 -0.76
CA LEU A 178 -14.36 -6.47 -1.75
C LEU A 178 -13.31 -7.54 -1.98
N LYS A 179 -12.99 -7.80 -3.24
CA LYS A 179 -11.83 -8.60 -3.66
C LYS A 179 -10.84 -7.69 -4.36
N LEU A 180 -9.65 -7.57 -3.77
CA LEU A 180 -8.51 -6.89 -4.37
C LEU A 180 -7.64 -7.91 -5.09
N SER A 181 -7.25 -7.61 -6.33
CA SER A 181 -6.05 -8.13 -6.98
C SER A 181 -5.09 -6.97 -7.18
N TRP A 182 -3.85 -7.13 -6.75
CA TRP A 182 -2.82 -6.11 -6.85
C TRP A 182 -1.51 -6.73 -7.31
N ASP A 183 -0.98 -6.19 -8.40
CA ASP A 183 0.39 -6.47 -8.81
C ASP A 183 1.17 -5.16 -8.83
N ARG A 184 2.44 -5.22 -8.43
CA ARG A 184 3.37 -4.10 -8.54
C ARG A 184 4.66 -4.55 -9.16
N ILE A 185 5.21 -3.73 -10.03
CA ILE A 185 6.54 -3.87 -10.59
C ILE A 185 7.31 -2.62 -10.22
N GLY A 186 8.43 -2.77 -9.51
CA GLY A 186 9.20 -1.63 -9.02
C GLY A 186 10.69 -1.91 -8.95
N GLN A 187 11.45 -0.84 -8.78
CA GLN A 187 12.88 -0.91 -8.49
C GLN A 187 13.14 -1.63 -7.16
N TRP A 188 14.38 -2.05 -6.95
CA TRP A 188 14.83 -2.52 -5.64
C TRP A 188 14.55 -1.49 -4.55
N LEU A 189 14.09 -1.94 -3.38
CA LEU A 189 13.88 -1.06 -2.24
C LEU A 189 15.23 -0.53 -1.75
N PRO A 190 15.33 0.75 -1.33
CA PRO A 190 16.61 1.35 -0.97
C PRO A 190 17.39 0.55 0.09
N TRP A 191 16.70 0.06 1.13
CA TRP A 191 17.31 -0.68 2.24
C TRP A 191 17.95 -2.02 1.81
N MET A 192 17.63 -2.53 0.62
CA MET A 192 18.21 -3.76 0.09
C MET A 192 19.66 -3.57 -0.38
N LYS A 193 20.12 -2.32 -0.61
CA LYS A 193 21.44 -2.00 -1.18
C LYS A 193 21.68 -2.67 -2.53
N MET A 194 20.68 -2.57 -3.41
CA MET A 194 20.67 -3.21 -4.73
C MET A 194 20.37 -2.22 -5.87
N GLY A 195 20.32 -0.91 -5.58
CA GLY A 195 19.82 0.09 -6.53
C GLY A 195 20.64 0.24 -7.83
N ASP A 196 21.91 -0.16 -7.81
CA ASP A 196 22.82 -0.19 -8.96
C ASP A 196 22.80 -1.53 -9.73
N ARG A 197 22.05 -2.53 -9.25
CA ARG A 197 21.97 -3.86 -9.85
C ARG A 197 20.78 -4.01 -10.79
N PRO A 198 20.93 -4.76 -11.89
CA PRO A 198 19.83 -5.03 -12.80
C PRO A 198 18.72 -5.83 -12.10
N GLY A 199 17.48 -5.62 -12.54
CA GLY A 199 16.33 -6.36 -12.06
C GLY A 199 15.29 -5.49 -11.37
N GLN A 200 14.23 -6.17 -10.95
CA GLN A 200 13.01 -5.55 -10.45
C GLN A 200 12.41 -6.41 -9.33
N LEU A 201 11.60 -5.79 -8.50
CA LEU A 201 10.69 -6.46 -7.60
C LEU A 201 9.33 -6.62 -8.27
N ILE A 202 8.79 -7.84 -8.23
CA ILE A 202 7.42 -8.15 -8.64
C ILE A 202 6.63 -8.53 -7.40
N TYR A 203 5.61 -7.76 -7.09
CA TYR A 203 4.63 -7.99 -6.04
C TYR A 203 3.40 -8.60 -6.68
N SER A 204 2.84 -9.64 -6.06
CA SER A 204 1.55 -10.20 -6.46
C SER A 204 0.75 -10.50 -5.20
N ALA A 205 -0.40 -9.84 -5.09
CA ALA A 205 -1.22 -9.80 -3.88
C ALA A 205 -2.70 -9.97 -4.19
N VAL A 206 -3.40 -10.50 -3.19
CA VAL A 206 -4.85 -10.43 -3.11
C VAL A 206 -5.26 -9.86 -1.76
N GLY A 207 -6.44 -9.27 -1.70
CA GLY A 207 -6.92 -8.60 -0.50
C GLY A 207 -8.43 -8.53 -0.38
N SER A 208 -8.88 -8.03 0.76
CA SER A 208 -10.31 -7.82 1.06
C SER A 208 -10.50 -6.73 2.10
N LYS A 209 -11.71 -6.16 2.13
CA LYS A 209 -12.13 -5.32 3.27
C LYS A 209 -12.35 -6.19 4.51
N VAL A 210 -12.15 -5.59 5.68
CA VAL A 210 -12.51 -6.16 6.99
C VAL A 210 -13.17 -5.07 7.85
N ASN A 211 -13.98 -5.48 8.82
CA ASN A 211 -14.83 -4.55 9.58
C ASN A 211 -14.07 -3.77 10.66
N GLY A 212 -12.82 -4.13 10.95
CA GLY A 212 -12.01 -3.41 11.92
C GLY A 212 -10.76 -4.14 12.36
N LEU A 213 -10.06 -3.55 13.32
CA LEU A 213 -8.80 -4.03 13.90
C LEU A 213 -8.89 -5.49 14.36
N THR A 214 -10.00 -5.91 14.98
CA THR A 214 -10.16 -7.28 15.53
C THR A 214 -10.24 -8.38 14.47
N GLU A 215 -10.52 -8.02 13.22
CA GLU A 215 -10.57 -8.96 12.08
C GLU A 215 -9.23 -9.02 11.33
N LEU A 216 -8.25 -8.20 11.69
CA LEU A 216 -6.91 -8.27 11.09
C LEU A 216 -6.19 -9.55 11.54
N PRO A 217 -5.21 -10.06 10.77
CA PRO A 217 -4.34 -11.14 11.24
C PRO A 217 -3.66 -10.79 12.58
N PRO A 218 -3.45 -11.78 13.48
CA PRO A 218 -2.94 -11.53 14.83
C PRO A 218 -1.65 -10.69 14.89
N VAL A 219 -0.74 -10.90 13.94
CA VAL A 219 0.52 -10.14 13.87
C VAL A 219 0.30 -8.64 13.65
N LEU A 220 -0.69 -8.25 12.83
CA LEU A 220 -1.04 -6.85 12.63
C LEU A 220 -1.77 -6.28 13.86
N GLN A 221 -2.63 -7.08 14.51
CA GLN A 221 -3.28 -6.66 15.75
C GLN A 221 -2.25 -6.35 16.84
N ASP A 222 -1.26 -7.22 17.03
CA ASP A 222 -0.21 -7.05 18.03
C ASP A 222 0.65 -5.81 17.76
N GLU A 223 1.15 -5.67 16.53
CA GLU A 223 1.95 -4.51 16.12
C GLU A 223 1.20 -3.19 16.30
N ILE A 224 -0.07 -3.12 15.85
CA ILE A 224 -0.90 -1.91 15.97
C ILE A 224 -1.22 -1.60 17.43
N ASN A 225 -1.54 -2.59 18.26
CA ASN A 225 -1.90 -2.32 19.64
C ASN A 225 -0.70 -1.92 20.50
N ASN A 226 0.48 -2.48 20.23
CA ASN A 226 1.61 -2.42 21.15
C ASN A 226 2.78 -1.55 20.65
N ARG A 227 2.92 -1.30 19.35
CA ARG A 227 4.07 -0.55 18.79
C ARG A 227 3.67 0.65 17.94
N ILE A 228 2.63 0.53 17.12
CA ILE A 228 2.23 1.55 16.15
C ILE A 228 0.73 1.89 16.22
N PRO A 229 0.25 2.38 17.38
CA PRO A 229 -1.17 2.63 17.62
C PRO A 229 -1.80 3.69 16.71
N LEU A 230 -0.99 4.52 16.05
CA LEU A 230 -1.46 5.48 15.05
C LEU A 230 -2.25 4.83 13.89
N TYR A 231 -2.01 3.55 13.59
CA TYR A 231 -2.69 2.80 12.52
C TYR A 231 -4.02 2.17 12.95
N LYS A 232 -4.51 2.44 14.17
CA LYS A 232 -5.88 2.07 14.60
C LYS A 232 -6.96 2.86 13.87
N GLN A 233 -6.61 4.03 13.32
CA GLN A 233 -7.56 4.96 12.71
C GLN A 233 -6.91 5.59 11.46
N ALA A 234 -7.74 5.97 10.49
CA ALA A 234 -7.32 6.86 9.42
C ALA A 234 -7.19 8.32 9.95
N PRO A 235 -6.42 9.19 9.26
CA PRO A 235 -6.43 10.62 9.56
C PRO A 235 -7.85 11.21 9.48
N LYS A 236 -8.16 12.20 10.34
CA LYS A 236 -9.49 12.85 10.38
C LYS A 236 -9.67 13.93 9.31
N ALA A 237 -8.57 14.36 8.70
CA ALA A 237 -8.48 15.35 7.64
C ALA A 237 -7.26 15.04 6.77
N LEU A 238 -7.13 15.75 5.64
CA LEU A 238 -5.88 15.74 4.91
C LEU A 238 -4.73 16.26 5.80
N ILE A 239 -3.56 15.67 5.65
CA ILE A 239 -2.33 16.07 6.34
C ILE A 239 -1.50 16.90 5.36
N ASP A 240 -1.12 18.10 5.79
CA ASP A 240 -0.22 18.98 5.03
C ASP A 240 1.11 18.29 4.76
N GLY A 241 1.55 18.31 3.50
CA GLY A 241 2.82 17.73 3.07
C GLY A 241 2.66 16.86 1.83
N GLU A 242 3.74 16.17 1.49
CA GLU A 242 3.74 15.16 0.43
C GLU A 242 3.29 13.80 0.96
N ASP A 243 2.68 13.00 0.10
CA ASP A 243 2.34 11.62 0.41
C ASP A 243 3.60 10.79 0.65
N MET A 244 3.56 10.00 1.73
CA MET A 244 4.71 9.20 2.13
C MET A 244 4.93 8.06 1.14
N THR A 245 6.18 7.90 0.71
CA THR A 245 6.63 6.77 -0.11
C THR A 245 7.69 5.96 0.63
N SER A 246 7.95 4.72 0.20
CA SER A 246 9.06 3.92 0.76
C SER A 246 10.43 4.61 0.61
N TRP A 247 10.60 5.47 -0.40
CA TRP A 247 11.82 6.22 -0.63
C TRP A 247 11.96 7.40 0.33
N LEU A 248 10.89 8.19 0.52
CA LEU A 248 10.85 9.28 1.49
C LEU A 248 10.98 8.76 2.93
N TYR A 249 10.33 7.63 3.24
CA TYR A 249 10.43 7.00 4.55
C TYR A 249 11.86 6.54 4.83
N PHE A 250 12.52 5.89 3.84
CA PHE A 250 13.93 5.53 3.93
C PHE A 250 14.82 6.76 4.13
N GLN A 251 14.59 7.84 3.36
CA GLN A 251 15.34 9.10 3.48
C GLN A 251 15.24 9.67 4.90
N LYS A 252 14.01 9.79 5.42
CA LYS A 252 13.69 10.35 6.72
C LYS A 252 14.30 9.55 7.87
N HIS A 253 14.31 8.22 7.75
CA HIS A 253 14.71 7.31 8.82
C HIS A 253 16.07 6.64 8.59
N PHE A 254 16.91 7.20 7.73
CA PHE A 254 18.19 6.61 7.37
C PHE A 254 19.13 6.39 8.57
N GLN A 255 19.15 7.29 9.55
CA GLN A 255 19.98 7.12 10.75
C GLN A 255 19.51 5.94 11.61
N ALA A 256 18.20 5.76 11.79
CA ALA A 256 17.63 4.61 12.49
C ALA A 256 17.91 3.30 11.75
N TYR A 257 17.91 3.34 10.41
CA TYR A 257 18.33 2.21 9.58
C TYR A 257 19.81 1.86 9.82
N LEU A 258 20.72 2.84 9.83
CA LEU A 258 22.13 2.60 10.15
C LEU A 258 22.35 2.09 11.58
N ALA A 259 21.51 2.51 12.52
CA ALA A 259 21.52 2.01 13.91
C ALA A 259 20.93 0.59 14.07
N GLY A 260 20.33 0.03 13.01
CA GLY A 260 19.73 -1.30 13.02
C GLY A 260 18.45 -1.38 13.85
N GLU A 261 17.69 -0.27 13.93
CA GLU A 261 16.41 -0.24 14.61
C GLU A 261 15.36 -1.13 13.93
N ILE A 262 14.29 -1.46 14.68
CA ILE A 262 13.21 -2.30 14.19
C ILE A 262 12.09 -1.43 13.63
N PHE A 263 11.84 -1.57 12.34
CA PHE A 263 10.78 -0.86 11.64
C PHE A 263 9.45 -1.61 11.70
N PRO A 264 8.30 -0.93 11.49
CA PRO A 264 8.15 0.52 11.50
C PRO A 264 8.53 1.14 12.85
N LEU A 265 9.03 2.37 12.82
CA LEU A 265 9.32 3.09 14.06
C LEU A 265 8.02 3.48 14.76
N PRO A 266 7.94 3.41 16.10
CA PRO A 266 6.78 3.84 16.86
C PRO A 266 6.42 5.30 16.55
N GLN A 267 5.12 5.56 16.36
CA GLN A 267 4.56 6.89 16.22
C GLN A 267 3.46 7.06 17.26
N ALA A 268 3.44 8.20 17.95
CA ALA A 268 2.42 8.51 18.94
C ALA A 268 1.03 8.61 18.29
N GLU A 269 -0.03 8.29 19.05
CA GLU A 269 -1.41 8.55 18.61
C GLU A 269 -1.62 10.06 18.43
N GLU A 270 -2.36 10.44 17.40
CA GLU A 270 -2.90 11.79 17.25
C GLU A 270 -4.17 11.89 18.12
N PHE A 271 -4.19 12.82 19.08
CA PHE A 271 -5.36 13.10 19.92
C PHE A 271 -6.43 13.88 19.13
#